data_AF-A0A9W6YCH5-F1
#
_entry.id   AF-A0A9W6YCH5-F1
#
_cell.length_a   1.000
_cell.length_b   1.000
_cell.length_c   1.000
_cell.angle_alpha   90.00
_cell.angle_beta   90.00
_cell.angle_gamma   90.00
#
_symmetry.space_group_name_H-M   'P 1'
#
loop_
_entity.id
_entity.type
_entity.pdbx_description
1 polymer ?
#
loop_
_entity_poly.entity_id
_entity_poly.type
_entity_poly.pdbx_seq_one_letter_code
_entity_poly.pdbx_strand_id
1 'polypeptide(L)'
;MEQLLGIQPEHIHFPLRIEFVGEAGIDAGGLQREWFSILFGRLLDDELGLFMTCHRHTQAVAINPHSEDCTADHLLYFRGIGRLVGRALLEGQTMQARLCLPILKHFLGTPMTFSDLQYVDPEVYTSMMWIRENDGVDALELTFSVTELRVDDEVVTVDLVPDGRDKAVTDANKMEFLHLKLRYLMLDRYAPQLQALSLGLFEVIPQEALLVFDYQELELVLCGLPEIDLADWKRNTVVAPSFGETPMVVEWFWQVLQGFSEDERARFLQFSTGSSRVPVQGFKGLTSYDGRICPFSLRPLPNQTRGFPKVHTCFNRVELPLYTNKAEIEAALYAVLDMEWTEFSEE
;
A
#
# COMPACT_ATOMS: atom_id res chain seq x y z
N MET A 1 -6.97 -15.98 2.37
CA MET A 1 -5.64 -16.42 2.82
C MET A 1 -5.34 -17.88 2.47
N GLU A 2 -6.24 -18.83 2.77
CA GLU A 2 -6.04 -20.25 2.48
C GLU A 2 -5.64 -20.55 1.02
N GLN A 3 -6.35 -19.97 0.04
CA GLN A 3 -6.03 -20.18 -1.37
C GLN A 3 -4.61 -19.69 -1.74
N LEU A 4 -4.20 -18.53 -1.23
CA LEU A 4 -2.88 -17.94 -1.49
C LEU A 4 -1.74 -18.74 -0.83
N LEU A 5 -1.97 -19.22 0.39
CA LEU A 5 -1.06 -20.12 1.10
C LEU A 5 -1.03 -21.53 0.48
N GLY A 6 -2.14 -21.96 -0.11
CA GLY A 6 -2.29 -23.25 -0.78
C GLY A 6 -1.63 -23.34 -2.15
N ILE A 7 -1.24 -22.20 -2.76
CA ILE A 7 -0.51 -22.19 -4.02
C ILE A 7 0.80 -22.95 -3.85
N GLN A 8 0.98 -23.99 -4.66
CA GLN A 8 2.20 -24.79 -4.67
C GLN A 8 3.35 -23.98 -5.28
N PRO A 9 4.61 -24.18 -4.83
CA PRO A 9 5.76 -23.43 -5.34
C PRO A 9 5.91 -23.45 -6.86
N GLU A 10 5.60 -24.58 -7.51
CA GLU A 10 5.62 -24.75 -8.96
C GLU A 10 4.57 -23.93 -9.72
N HIS A 11 3.51 -23.49 -9.03
CA HIS A 11 2.43 -22.66 -9.58
C HIS A 11 2.47 -21.21 -9.11
N ILE A 12 3.44 -20.84 -8.26
CA ILE A 12 3.48 -19.52 -7.61
C ILE A 12 3.71 -18.36 -8.58
N HIS A 13 4.10 -18.63 -9.84
CA HIS A 13 4.26 -17.64 -10.90
C HIS A 13 3.22 -17.76 -12.02
N PHE A 14 2.27 -18.70 -11.92
CA PHE A 14 1.23 -18.84 -12.94
C PHE A 14 0.26 -17.66 -12.86
N PRO A 15 -0.31 -17.19 -14.00
CA PRO A 15 -1.28 -16.10 -14.00
C PRO A 15 -2.45 -16.36 -13.05
N LEU A 16 -2.85 -15.36 -12.26
CA LEU A 16 -4.04 -15.45 -11.41
C LEU A 16 -5.29 -15.22 -12.26
N ARG A 17 -6.32 -16.02 -11.98
CA ARG A 17 -7.69 -15.76 -12.43
C ARG A 17 -8.55 -15.67 -11.19
N ILE A 18 -9.15 -14.50 -10.98
CA ILE A 18 -10.01 -14.25 -9.83
C ILE A 18 -11.47 -14.41 -10.26
N GLU A 19 -12.24 -15.11 -9.44
CA GLU A 19 -13.69 -15.28 -9.59
C GLU A 19 -14.32 -15.02 -8.22
N PHE A 20 -15.16 -13.99 -8.13
CA PHE A 20 -15.93 -13.71 -6.93
C PHE A 20 -17.17 -14.62 -6.90
N VAL A 21 -17.41 -15.25 -5.76
CA VAL A 21 -18.48 -16.25 -5.62
C VAL A 21 -19.83 -15.54 -5.69
N GLY A 22 -20.67 -15.92 -6.65
CA GLY A 22 -21.99 -15.35 -6.85
C GLY A 22 -22.02 -14.14 -7.80
N GLU A 23 -20.87 -13.71 -8.31
CA GLU A 23 -20.78 -12.56 -9.21
C GLU A 23 -20.45 -12.97 -10.65
N ALA A 24 -21.08 -12.30 -11.61
CA ALA A 24 -20.79 -12.51 -13.03
C ALA A 24 -19.47 -11.81 -13.41
N GLY A 25 -18.37 -12.55 -13.39
CA GLY A 25 -17.05 -12.03 -13.77
C GLY A 25 -16.93 -11.78 -15.28
N ILE A 26 -17.18 -10.54 -15.73
CA ILE A 26 -17.05 -10.15 -17.14
C ILE A 26 -15.63 -9.63 -17.47
N ASP A 27 -14.99 -8.90 -16.54
CA ASP A 27 -13.73 -8.19 -16.76
C ASP A 27 -12.56 -8.79 -15.95
N ALA A 28 -12.01 -9.93 -16.39
CA ALA A 28 -11.06 -10.76 -15.60
C ALA A 28 -9.89 -10.00 -14.95
N GLY A 29 -9.33 -9.00 -15.63
CA GLY A 29 -8.26 -8.15 -15.10
C GLY A 29 -8.72 -7.06 -14.15
N GLY A 30 -9.94 -6.55 -14.31
CA GLY A 30 -10.57 -5.66 -13.34
C GLY A 30 -10.76 -6.37 -12.01
N LEU A 31 -11.26 -7.62 -12.07
CA LEU A 31 -11.44 -8.47 -10.90
C LEU A 31 -10.12 -8.72 -10.15
N GLN A 32 -9.01 -8.91 -10.88
CA GLN A 32 -7.70 -9.09 -10.25
C GLN A 32 -7.25 -7.83 -9.50
N ARG A 33 -7.38 -6.65 -10.10
CA ARG A 33 -7.00 -5.37 -9.47
C ARG A 33 -7.84 -5.09 -8.23
N GLU A 34 -9.15 -5.28 -8.36
CA GLU A 34 -10.10 -5.15 -7.28
C GLU A 34 -9.77 -6.11 -6.13
N TRP A 35 -9.49 -7.37 -6.44
CA TRP A 35 -9.10 -8.37 -5.44
C TRP A 35 -7.87 -7.98 -4.63
N PHE A 36 -6.83 -7.44 -5.29
CA PHE A 36 -5.67 -6.90 -4.58
C PHE A 36 -6.06 -5.72 -3.68
N SER A 37 -6.87 -4.80 -4.19
CA SER A 37 -7.33 -3.63 -3.43
C SER A 37 -8.12 -4.04 -2.19
N ILE A 38 -9.04 -4.98 -2.31
CA ILE A 38 -9.85 -5.49 -1.19
C ILE A 38 -8.96 -6.18 -0.16
N LEU A 39 -8.05 -7.06 -0.61
CA LEU A 39 -7.18 -7.80 0.30
C LEU A 39 -6.19 -6.89 1.02
N PHE A 40 -5.51 -5.98 0.33
CA PHE A 40 -4.61 -5.03 0.99
C PHE A 40 -5.38 -4.11 1.94
N GLY A 41 -6.54 -3.60 1.52
CA GLY A 41 -7.40 -2.78 2.36
C GLY A 41 -7.79 -3.48 3.65
N ARG A 42 -8.11 -4.78 3.61
CA ARG A 42 -8.52 -5.53 4.82
C ARG A 42 -7.36 -6.06 5.65
N LEU A 43 -6.26 -6.47 5.02
CA LEU A 43 -5.13 -7.13 5.69
C LEU A 43 -4.16 -6.16 6.34
N LEU A 44 -4.09 -4.92 5.83
CA LEU A 44 -3.20 -3.87 6.34
C LEU A 44 -3.93 -2.86 7.23
N ASP A 45 -5.25 -2.99 7.37
CA ASP A 45 -6.03 -2.20 8.31
C ASP A 45 -5.88 -2.70 9.75
N ASP A 46 -6.09 -1.79 10.70
CA ASP A 46 -5.87 -2.02 12.12
C ASP A 46 -6.94 -2.97 12.72
N GLU A 47 -8.07 -3.18 12.04
CA GLU A 47 -9.18 -4.05 12.50
C GLU A 47 -8.78 -5.51 12.74
N LEU A 48 -7.90 -6.08 11.91
CA LEU A 48 -7.42 -7.46 12.09
C LEU A 48 -6.34 -7.58 13.17
N GLY A 49 -5.79 -6.46 13.65
CA GLY A 49 -4.71 -6.43 14.63
C GLY A 49 -3.39 -7.03 14.15
N LEU A 50 -3.21 -7.23 12.84
CA LEU A 50 -1.94 -7.69 12.26
C LEU A 50 -0.96 -6.54 12.09
N PHE A 51 -1.47 -5.38 11.65
CA PHE A 51 -0.72 -4.16 11.48
C PHE A 51 -1.25 -3.08 12.42
N MET A 52 -0.44 -2.04 12.60
CA MET A 52 -0.79 -0.84 13.32
C MET A 52 -0.24 0.38 12.58
N THR A 53 -0.95 1.50 12.63
CA THR A 53 -0.45 2.75 12.05
C THR A 53 0.75 3.30 12.85
N CYS A 54 1.91 3.52 12.22
CA CYS A 54 3.12 4.04 12.89
C CYS A 54 2.91 5.46 13.45
N HIS A 55 2.45 6.37 12.58
CA HIS A 55 2.25 7.77 12.94
C HIS A 55 1.15 8.38 12.06
N ARG A 56 0.36 9.28 12.66
CA ARG A 56 -0.73 10.00 11.97
C ARG A 56 -0.32 10.75 10.70
N HIS A 57 0.95 11.09 10.52
CA HIS A 57 1.42 11.89 9.38
C HIS A 57 1.92 11.03 8.22
N THR A 58 2.53 9.88 8.52
CA THR A 58 3.00 8.96 7.48
C THR A 58 1.89 8.01 7.03
N GLN A 59 0.90 7.71 7.88
CA GLN A 59 -0.14 6.70 7.56
C GLN A 59 0.48 5.37 7.07
N ALA A 60 1.74 5.12 7.44
CA ALA A 60 2.44 3.89 7.13
C ALA A 60 2.08 2.86 8.19
N VAL A 61 1.97 1.61 7.77
CA VAL A 61 1.62 0.49 8.63
C VAL A 61 2.89 -0.23 9.09
N ALA A 62 2.99 -0.46 10.39
CA ALA A 62 3.98 -1.34 11.01
C ALA A 62 3.32 -2.66 11.40
N ILE A 63 4.13 -3.69 11.54
CA ILE A 63 3.69 -4.95 12.13
C ILE A 63 3.26 -4.68 13.57
N ASN A 64 2.08 -5.18 13.96
CA ASN A 64 1.68 -5.21 15.35
C ASN A 64 2.51 -6.28 16.10
N PRO A 65 3.37 -5.88 17.07
CA PRO A 65 4.13 -6.81 17.90
C PRO A 65 3.26 -7.82 18.64
N HIS A 66 2.04 -7.41 18.99
CA HIS A 66 1.05 -8.18 19.76
C HIS A 66 0.01 -8.88 18.87
N SER A 67 0.32 -9.09 17.59
CA SER A 67 -0.59 -9.75 16.65
C SER A 67 -1.01 -11.18 17.06
N GLU A 68 -0.24 -11.85 17.92
CA GLU A 68 -0.60 -13.15 18.50
C GLU A 68 -1.83 -13.08 19.41
N ASP A 69 -2.05 -11.94 20.08
CA ASP A 69 -3.20 -11.71 20.95
C ASP A 69 -4.49 -11.52 20.13
N CYS A 70 -4.36 -11.09 18.87
CA CYS A 70 -5.48 -10.85 17.96
C CYS A 70 -5.90 -12.12 17.22
N THR A 71 -4.94 -12.96 16.81
CA THR A 71 -5.23 -14.20 16.08
C THR A 71 -4.14 -15.25 16.24
N ALA A 72 -4.53 -16.48 16.59
CA ALA A 72 -3.59 -17.60 16.76
C ALA A 72 -2.81 -17.95 15.48
N ASP A 73 -3.38 -17.66 14.31
CA ASP A 73 -2.78 -17.94 13.00
C ASP A 73 -1.95 -16.75 12.46
N HIS A 74 -1.62 -15.75 13.27
CA HIS A 74 -1.00 -14.49 12.81
C HIS A 74 0.24 -14.71 11.91
N LEU A 75 1.12 -15.67 12.22
CA LEU A 75 2.28 -15.97 11.39
C LEU A 75 1.90 -16.53 10.01
N LEU A 76 0.84 -17.34 9.92
CA LEU A 76 0.31 -17.79 8.62
C LEU A 76 -0.26 -16.63 7.83
N TYR A 77 -0.93 -15.69 8.49
CA TYR A 77 -1.38 -14.44 7.88
C TYR A 77 -0.19 -13.64 7.33
N PHE A 78 0.86 -13.38 8.12
CA PHE A 78 2.04 -12.67 7.65
C PHE A 78 2.71 -13.35 6.45
N ARG A 79 2.87 -14.68 6.47
CA ARG A 79 3.41 -15.42 5.31
C ARG A 79 2.52 -15.27 4.08
N GLY A 80 1.20 -15.34 4.25
CA GLY A 80 0.28 -15.12 3.13
C GLY A 80 0.32 -13.69 2.62
N ILE A 81 0.44 -12.69 3.49
CA ILE A 81 0.58 -11.28 3.11
C ILE A 81 1.90 -11.07 2.37
N GLY A 82 2.98 -11.74 2.79
CA GLY A 82 4.25 -11.75 2.08
C GLY A 82 4.07 -12.26 0.66
N ARG A 83 3.38 -13.39 0.48
CA ARG A 83 3.04 -13.90 -0.86
C ARG A 83 2.21 -12.88 -1.64
N LEU A 84 1.23 -12.23 -1.01
CA LEU A 84 0.38 -11.25 -1.67
C LEU A 84 1.21 -10.06 -2.19
N VAL A 85 2.11 -9.53 -1.36
CA VAL A 85 3.07 -8.47 -1.75
C VAL A 85 3.95 -8.95 -2.91
N GLY A 86 4.48 -10.17 -2.84
CA GLY A 86 5.27 -10.75 -3.92
C GLY A 86 4.50 -10.94 -5.22
N ARG A 87 3.23 -11.37 -5.15
CA ARG A 87 2.35 -11.48 -6.33
C ARG A 87 2.04 -10.10 -6.91
N ALA A 88 1.76 -9.11 -6.05
CA ALA A 88 1.54 -7.74 -6.49
C ALA A 88 2.75 -7.19 -7.26
N LEU A 89 3.98 -7.41 -6.76
CA LEU A 89 5.21 -7.07 -7.47
C LEU A 89 5.34 -7.79 -8.81
N LEU A 90 5.05 -9.08 -8.86
CA LEU A 90 5.12 -9.89 -10.08
C LEU A 90 4.16 -9.40 -11.16
N GLU A 91 2.97 -8.94 -10.76
CA GLU A 91 1.88 -8.55 -11.65
C GLU A 91 1.81 -7.04 -11.90
N GLY A 92 2.67 -6.25 -11.26
CA GLY A 92 2.68 -4.79 -11.35
C GLY A 92 1.44 -4.14 -10.71
N GLN A 93 0.92 -4.74 -9.64
CA GLN A 93 -0.19 -4.22 -8.86
C GLN A 93 0.32 -3.34 -7.71
N THR A 94 -0.42 -2.28 -7.41
CA THR A 94 -0.08 -1.33 -6.36
C THR A 94 -0.87 -1.58 -5.07
N MET A 95 -0.24 -1.25 -3.95
CA MET A 95 -0.82 -1.28 -2.60
C MET A 95 -1.32 0.11 -2.22
N GLN A 96 -2.45 0.19 -1.52
CA GLN A 96 -2.99 1.47 -1.03
C GLN A 96 -2.30 1.93 0.26
N ALA A 97 -1.80 1.00 1.07
CA ALA A 97 -1.12 1.26 2.33
C ALA A 97 0.40 1.10 2.20
N ARG A 98 1.13 2.02 2.84
CA ARG A 98 2.60 2.02 2.85
C ARG A 98 3.14 1.19 3.98
N LEU A 99 4.10 0.31 3.69
CA LEU A 99 4.84 -0.38 4.75
C LEU A 99 5.82 0.57 5.43
N CYS A 100 5.97 0.45 6.73
CA CYS A 100 6.94 1.25 7.47
C CYS A 100 8.38 0.97 7.02
N LEU A 101 9.24 1.98 7.18
CA LEU A 101 10.64 1.94 6.78
C LEU A 101 11.41 0.67 7.23
N PRO A 102 11.30 0.20 8.49
CA PRO A 102 11.95 -1.03 8.93
C PRO A 102 11.63 -2.23 8.05
N ILE A 103 10.36 -2.43 7.67
CA ILE A 103 9.93 -3.58 6.86
C ILE A 103 10.62 -3.54 5.49
N LEU A 104 10.60 -2.38 4.84
CA LEU A 104 11.24 -2.18 3.53
C LEU A 104 12.75 -2.43 3.61
N LYS A 105 13.40 -1.89 4.64
CA LYS A 105 14.84 -2.08 4.85
C LYS A 105 15.21 -3.54 5.11
N HIS A 106 14.38 -4.29 5.83
CA HIS A 106 14.56 -5.72 6.06
C HIS A 106 14.39 -6.54 4.78
N PHE A 107 13.43 -6.22 3.90
CA PHE A 107 13.32 -6.86 2.59
C PHE A 107 14.59 -6.69 1.76
N LEU A 108 15.21 -5.51 1.82
CA LEU A 108 16.44 -5.18 1.09
C LEU A 108 17.73 -5.63 1.80
N GLY A 109 17.65 -6.17 3.02
CA GLY A 109 18.84 -6.52 3.82
C GLY A 109 19.70 -5.31 4.19
N THR A 110 19.11 -4.11 4.23
CA THR A 110 19.82 -2.86 4.57
C THR A 110 19.86 -2.64 6.07
N PRO A 111 21.00 -2.15 6.63
CA PRO A 111 21.12 -1.95 8.07
C PRO A 111 20.26 -0.79 8.55
N MET A 112 19.67 -0.96 9.73
CA MET A 112 18.97 0.09 10.45
C MET A 112 19.94 1.06 11.14
N THR A 113 19.56 2.34 11.15
CA THR A 113 20.32 3.45 11.73
C THR A 113 19.45 4.19 12.75
N PHE A 114 20.06 4.96 13.64
CA PHE A 114 19.30 5.80 14.58
C PHE A 114 18.38 6.79 13.88
N SER A 115 18.81 7.35 12.75
CA SER A 115 18.00 8.29 11.96
C SER A 115 16.74 7.64 11.38
N ASP A 116 16.68 6.31 11.28
CA ASP A 116 15.48 5.63 10.78
C ASP A 116 14.33 5.68 11.79
N LEU A 117 14.66 5.82 13.09
CA LEU A 117 13.67 5.91 14.15
C LEU A 117 12.76 7.13 14.03
N GLN A 118 13.24 8.22 13.45
CA GLN A 118 12.41 9.40 13.22
C GLN A 118 11.20 9.12 12.29
N TYR A 119 11.28 8.09 11.44
CA TYR A 119 10.19 7.72 10.51
C TYR A 119 9.21 6.72 11.11
N VAL A 120 9.56 6.12 12.25
CA VAL A 120 8.72 5.17 12.99
C VAL A 120 8.07 5.87 14.17
N ASP A 121 8.87 6.54 14.98
CA ASP A 121 8.45 7.24 16.19
C ASP A 121 9.35 8.48 16.43
N PRO A 122 8.92 9.67 15.98
CA PRO A 122 9.65 10.93 16.16
C PRO A 122 9.85 11.31 17.63
N GLU A 123 8.92 10.94 18.52
CA GLU A 123 8.99 11.27 19.94
C GLU A 123 10.06 10.43 20.63
N VAL A 124 10.05 9.11 20.38
CA VAL A 124 11.08 8.20 20.90
C VAL A 124 12.45 8.53 20.28
N TYR A 125 12.50 8.90 18.99
CA TYR A 125 13.73 9.40 18.37
C TYR A 125 14.28 10.62 19.11
N THR A 126 13.44 11.62 19.39
CA THR A 126 13.85 12.85 20.10
C THR A 126 14.36 12.53 21.51
N SER A 127 13.66 11.66 22.24
CA SER A 127 14.08 11.19 23.57
C SER A 127 15.43 10.47 23.52
N MET A 128 15.62 9.55 22.58
CA MET A 128 16.86 8.78 22.43
C MET A 128 18.03 9.66 21.99
N MET A 129 17.79 10.67 21.14
CA MET A 129 18.80 11.66 20.77
C MET A 129 19.19 12.54 21.97
N TRP A 130 18.24 12.94 22.80
CA TRP A 130 18.55 13.67 24.03
C TRP A 130 19.46 12.86 24.96
N ILE A 131 19.12 11.59 25.22
CA ILE A 131 19.95 10.69 26.04
C ILE A 131 21.35 10.56 25.43
N ARG A 132 21.45 10.46 24.11
CA ARG A 132 22.74 10.33 23.40
C ARG A 132 23.63 11.57 23.57
N GLU A 133 23.04 12.76 23.54
CA GLU A 133 23.76 14.03 23.45
C GLU A 133 24.00 14.73 24.80
N ASN A 134 23.32 14.30 25.86
CA ASN A 134 23.38 14.92 27.19
C ASN A 134 23.95 13.96 28.24
N ASP A 135 24.64 14.52 29.23
CA ASP A 135 25.13 13.79 30.40
C ASP A 135 24.16 13.92 31.59
N GLY A 136 24.39 13.14 32.65
CA GLY A 136 23.51 13.08 33.82
C GLY A 136 22.26 12.25 33.58
N VAL A 137 22.31 11.27 32.67
CA VAL A 137 21.17 10.42 32.33
C VAL A 137 20.72 9.53 33.49
N ASP A 138 21.55 9.33 34.51
CA ASP A 138 21.21 8.63 35.75
C ASP A 138 19.99 9.26 36.45
N ALA A 139 19.80 10.58 36.30
CA ALA A 139 18.65 11.30 36.85
C ALA A 139 17.31 10.95 36.19
N LEU A 140 17.34 10.29 35.03
CA LEU A 140 16.13 9.79 34.35
C LEU A 140 15.62 8.48 34.94
N GLU A 141 16.38 7.83 35.82
CA GLU A 141 16.03 6.55 36.46
C GLU A 141 15.64 5.44 35.45
N LEU A 142 16.25 5.48 34.26
CA LEU A 142 16.06 4.47 33.22
C LEU A 142 16.78 3.17 33.59
N THR A 143 16.25 2.06 33.11
CA THR A 143 16.85 0.72 33.25
C THR A 143 17.01 0.09 31.86
N PHE A 144 17.72 -1.03 31.75
CA PHE A 144 17.86 -1.79 30.50
C PHE A 144 16.58 -2.61 30.21
N SER A 145 15.43 -1.97 30.29
CA SER A 145 14.12 -2.52 29.99
C SER A 145 13.26 -1.51 29.22
N VAL A 146 12.20 -2.00 28.59
CA VAL A 146 11.19 -1.19 27.90
C VAL A 146 9.80 -1.59 28.36
N THR A 147 8.88 -0.64 28.30
CA THR A 147 7.48 -0.86 28.64
C THR A 147 6.65 -1.00 27.38
N GLU A 148 5.81 -2.03 27.33
CA GLU A 148 4.86 -2.27 26.25
C GLU A 148 3.43 -2.26 26.79
N LEU A 149 2.50 -1.78 25.96
CA LEU A 149 1.06 -1.84 26.22
C LEU A 149 0.48 -2.95 25.35
N ARG A 150 -0.13 -3.96 25.97
CA ARG A 150 -0.80 -5.07 25.30
C ARG A 150 -2.24 -4.71 24.91
N VAL A 151 -2.86 -5.59 24.12
CA VAL A 151 -4.22 -5.41 23.59
C VAL A 151 -5.29 -5.32 24.69
N ASP A 152 -5.03 -5.90 25.87
CA ASP A 152 -5.91 -5.90 27.04
C ASP A 152 -5.61 -4.75 28.03
N ASP A 153 -4.89 -3.72 27.58
CA ASP A 153 -4.37 -2.61 28.39
C ASP A 153 -3.37 -3.06 29.49
N GLU A 154 -2.85 -4.29 29.43
CA GLU A 154 -1.80 -4.75 30.33
C GLU A 154 -0.47 -4.06 29.99
N VAL A 155 0.16 -3.48 31.01
CA VAL A 155 1.49 -2.86 30.88
C VAL A 155 2.54 -3.89 31.27
N VAL A 156 3.38 -4.29 30.30
CA VAL A 156 4.42 -5.30 30.48
C VAL A 156 5.79 -4.67 30.35
N THR A 157 6.72 -5.09 31.22
CA THR A 157 8.13 -4.69 31.16
C THR A 157 8.95 -5.80 30.52
N VAL A 158 9.64 -5.47 29.43
CA VAL A 158 10.52 -6.37 28.69
C VAL A 158 11.97 -5.98 28.95
N ASP A 159 12.74 -6.92 29.48
CA ASP A 159 14.17 -6.70 29.72
C ASP A 159 14.95 -6.81 28.40
N LEU A 160 15.77 -5.78 28.09
CA LEU A 160 16.61 -5.75 26.88
C LEU A 160 17.88 -6.61 27.03
N VAL A 161 18.24 -6.94 28.26
CA VAL A 161 19.33 -7.84 28.67
C VAL A 161 18.84 -8.68 29.85
N PRO A 162 19.47 -9.82 30.19
CA PRO A 162 19.12 -10.54 31.41
C PRO A 162 19.14 -9.61 32.64
N ASP A 163 18.07 -9.66 33.44
CA ASP A 163 17.86 -8.79 34.61
C ASP A 163 17.93 -7.28 34.31
N GLY A 164 17.50 -6.89 33.09
CA GLY A 164 17.61 -5.53 32.57
C GLY A 164 16.91 -4.46 33.42
N ARG A 165 15.77 -4.78 34.02
CA ARG A 165 15.06 -3.94 35.00
C ARG A 165 15.88 -3.56 36.22
N ASP A 166 16.89 -4.36 36.59
CA ASP A 166 17.77 -4.13 37.73
C ASP A 166 19.10 -3.46 37.31
N LYS A 167 19.34 -3.30 36.00
CA LYS A 167 20.51 -2.62 35.44
C LYS A 167 20.15 -1.17 35.10
N ALA A 168 20.63 -0.22 35.89
CA ALA A 168 20.43 1.21 35.64
C ALA A 168 21.19 1.70 34.38
N VAL A 169 20.59 2.67 33.68
CA VAL A 169 21.23 3.40 32.58
C VAL A 169 22.01 4.58 33.17
N THR A 170 23.29 4.64 32.82
CA THR A 170 24.28 5.61 33.29
C THR A 170 25.00 6.22 32.09
N ASP A 171 25.70 7.34 32.27
CA ASP A 171 26.48 7.94 31.17
C ASP A 171 27.52 6.97 30.56
N ALA A 172 28.04 6.03 31.37
CA ALA A 172 29.01 5.04 30.92
C ALA A 172 28.42 3.95 30.02
N ASN A 173 27.12 3.65 30.15
CA ASN A 173 26.46 2.55 29.45
C ASN A 173 25.29 2.99 28.53
N LYS A 174 24.96 4.29 28.47
CA LYS A 174 23.83 4.81 27.69
C LYS A 174 23.87 4.43 26.20
N MET A 175 25.06 4.34 25.60
CA MET A 175 25.17 3.91 24.20
C MET A 175 24.77 2.44 23.98
N GLU A 176 25.07 1.56 24.94
CA GLU A 176 24.63 0.16 24.92
C GLU A 176 23.10 0.08 25.00
N PHE A 177 22.51 0.81 25.97
CA PHE A 177 21.06 0.91 26.13
C PHE A 177 20.38 1.42 24.85
N LEU A 178 20.90 2.49 24.25
CA LEU A 178 20.34 3.08 23.03
C LEU A 178 20.38 2.10 21.85
N HIS A 179 21.48 1.36 21.67
CA HIS A 179 21.57 0.33 20.63
C HIS A 179 20.57 -0.80 20.83
N LEU A 180 20.45 -1.30 22.06
CA LEU A 180 19.52 -2.38 22.39
C LEU A 180 18.06 -1.94 22.22
N LYS A 181 17.72 -0.73 22.69
CA LYS A 181 16.39 -0.15 22.52
C LYS A 181 16.05 0.06 21.04
N LEU A 182 16.99 0.56 20.23
CA LEU A 182 16.81 0.70 18.79
C LEU A 182 16.55 -0.67 18.12
N ARG A 183 17.39 -1.68 18.42
CA ARG A 183 17.22 -3.03 17.87
C ARG A 183 15.88 -3.65 18.26
N TYR A 184 15.48 -3.44 19.51
CA TYR A 184 14.20 -3.94 20.01
C TYR A 184 13.02 -3.35 19.26
N LEU A 185 12.98 -2.02 19.12
CA LEU A 185 11.89 -1.30 18.43
C LEU A 185 11.82 -1.61 16.93
N MET A 186 12.96 -1.89 16.29
CA MET A 186 13.09 -2.05 14.83
C MET A 186 13.16 -3.50 14.35
N LEU A 187 13.22 -4.47 15.25
CA LEU A 187 13.40 -5.87 14.89
C LEU A 187 12.84 -6.81 15.95
N ASP A 188 13.44 -6.83 17.16
CA ASP A 188 13.28 -7.97 18.06
C ASP A 188 11.81 -8.21 18.45
N ARG A 189 11.05 -7.13 18.70
CA ARG A 189 9.67 -7.21 19.20
C ARG A 189 8.65 -7.81 18.23
N TYR A 190 8.99 -7.92 16.94
CA TYR A 190 8.12 -8.52 15.91
C TYR A 190 8.89 -9.45 14.96
N ALA A 191 10.05 -9.96 15.39
CA ALA A 191 10.92 -10.75 14.53
C ALA A 191 10.23 -11.99 13.92
N PRO A 192 9.39 -12.77 14.64
CA PRO A 192 8.66 -13.90 14.05
C PRO A 192 7.71 -13.49 12.92
N GLN A 193 6.98 -12.40 13.10
CA GLN A 193 6.04 -11.83 12.12
C GLN A 193 6.78 -11.36 10.88
N LEU A 194 7.86 -10.59 11.07
CA LEU A 194 8.69 -10.09 9.98
C LEU A 194 9.35 -11.23 9.20
N GLN A 195 9.81 -12.28 9.88
CA GLN A 195 10.36 -13.46 9.25
C GLN A 195 9.30 -14.18 8.39
N ALA A 196 8.09 -14.36 8.92
CA ALA A 196 6.99 -14.97 8.17
C ALA A 196 6.62 -14.14 6.94
N LEU A 197 6.50 -12.82 7.10
CA LEU A 197 6.24 -11.86 6.01
C LEU A 197 7.32 -11.94 4.92
N SER A 198 8.59 -11.90 5.32
CA SER A 198 9.74 -11.97 4.41
C SER A 198 9.79 -13.32 3.67
N LEU A 199 9.53 -14.43 4.39
CA LEU A 199 9.46 -15.76 3.79
C LEU A 199 8.38 -15.82 2.69
N GLY A 200 7.19 -15.30 2.96
CA GLY A 200 6.12 -15.25 1.98
C GLY A 200 6.48 -14.44 0.74
N LEU A 201 7.13 -13.29 0.92
CA LEU A 201 7.60 -12.45 -0.18
C LEU A 201 8.62 -13.19 -1.04
N PHE A 202 9.63 -13.79 -0.40
CA PHE A 202 10.74 -14.45 -1.09
C PHE A 202 10.39 -15.79 -1.72
N GLU A 203 9.26 -16.39 -1.34
CA GLU A 203 8.67 -17.52 -2.06
C GLU A 203 8.16 -17.12 -3.46
N VAL A 204 7.84 -15.84 -3.68
CA VAL A 204 7.36 -15.33 -4.98
C VAL A 204 8.47 -14.61 -5.73
N ILE A 205 9.14 -13.66 -5.08
CA ILE A 205 10.17 -12.81 -5.69
C ILE A 205 11.51 -13.09 -5.02
N PRO A 206 12.54 -13.59 -5.73
CA PRO A 206 13.86 -13.77 -5.15
C PRO A 206 14.40 -12.46 -4.55
N GLN A 207 15.02 -12.53 -3.37
CA GLN A 207 15.50 -11.33 -2.68
C GLN A 207 16.46 -10.51 -3.56
N GLU A 208 17.29 -11.18 -4.35
CA GLU A 208 18.27 -10.56 -5.25
C GLU A 208 17.62 -9.65 -6.29
N ALA A 209 16.36 -9.92 -6.68
CA ALA A 209 15.62 -9.08 -7.61
C ALA A 209 15.20 -7.74 -6.99
N LEU A 210 15.15 -7.65 -5.65
CA LEU A 210 14.80 -6.42 -4.93
C LEU A 210 16.02 -5.55 -4.63
N LEU A 211 17.23 -6.13 -4.58
CA LEU A 211 18.47 -5.42 -4.20
C LEU A 211 18.91 -4.32 -5.19
N VAL A 212 18.22 -4.20 -6.33
CA VAL A 212 18.43 -3.10 -7.28
C VAL A 212 17.80 -1.78 -6.83
N PHE A 213 16.89 -1.83 -5.86
CA PHE A 213 16.17 -0.68 -5.32
C PHE A 213 16.77 -0.23 -3.99
N ASP A 214 16.74 1.08 -3.74
CA ASP A 214 16.71 1.58 -2.36
C ASP A 214 15.30 1.44 -1.73
N TYR A 215 15.16 1.80 -0.45
CA TYR A 215 13.89 1.62 0.24
C TYR A 215 12.80 2.57 -0.28
N GLN A 216 13.16 3.77 -0.77
CA GLN A 216 12.20 4.71 -1.36
C GLN A 216 11.72 4.20 -2.71
N GLU A 217 12.62 3.68 -3.53
CA GLU A 217 12.30 3.09 -4.83
C GLU A 217 11.42 1.86 -4.67
N LEU A 218 11.71 0.99 -3.70
CA LEU A 218 10.85 -0.16 -3.40
C LEU A 218 9.44 0.28 -2.94
N GLU A 219 9.34 1.32 -2.10
CA GLU A 219 8.05 1.91 -1.72
C GLU A 219 7.27 2.39 -2.95
N LEU A 220 7.93 3.08 -3.89
CA LEU A 220 7.29 3.58 -5.11
C LEU A 220 6.85 2.44 -6.05
N VAL A 221 7.60 1.35 -6.11
CA VAL A 221 7.20 0.17 -6.89
C VAL A 221 5.97 -0.50 -6.26
N LEU A 222 5.93 -0.60 -4.93
CA LEU A 222 4.82 -1.21 -4.20
C LEU A 222 3.56 -0.35 -4.19
N CYS A 223 3.69 0.95 -3.95
CA CYS A 223 2.56 1.85 -3.70
C CYS A 223 2.20 2.73 -4.89
N GLY A 224 3.06 2.81 -5.91
CA GLY A 224 2.95 3.80 -6.98
C GLY A 224 3.34 5.21 -6.55
N LEU A 225 3.14 6.17 -7.44
CA LEU A 225 3.41 7.58 -7.19
C LEU A 225 2.41 8.15 -6.16
N PRO A 226 2.87 9.05 -5.26
CA PRO A 226 2.03 9.62 -4.21
C PRO A 226 0.96 10.56 -4.76
N GLU A 227 1.26 11.27 -5.86
CA GLU A 227 0.41 12.29 -6.46
C GLU A 227 0.04 11.94 -7.91
N ILE A 228 -1.17 12.31 -8.32
CA ILE A 228 -1.66 12.14 -9.69
C ILE A 228 -1.34 13.40 -10.50
N ASP A 229 -0.29 13.34 -11.32
CA ASP A 229 0.01 14.38 -12.30
C ASP A 229 -0.99 14.33 -13.47
N LEU A 230 -1.98 15.22 -13.43
CA LEU A 230 -2.98 15.36 -14.50
C LEU A 230 -2.36 15.70 -15.87
N ALA A 231 -1.24 16.43 -15.90
CA ALA A 231 -0.58 16.76 -17.15
C ALA A 231 0.09 15.52 -17.76
N ASP A 232 0.68 14.65 -16.93
CA ASP A 232 1.18 13.33 -17.36
C ASP A 232 0.03 12.41 -17.80
N TRP A 233 -1.08 12.38 -17.06
CA TRP A 233 -2.27 11.60 -17.44
C TRP A 233 -2.77 12.01 -18.81
N LYS A 234 -2.99 13.31 -19.01
CA LYS A 234 -3.48 13.85 -20.28
C LYS A 234 -2.51 13.60 -21.43
N ARG A 235 -1.20 13.79 -21.20
CA ARG A 235 -0.15 13.59 -22.21
C ARG A 235 -0.05 12.15 -22.70
N ASN A 236 -0.25 11.17 -21.82
CA ASN A 236 -0.15 9.75 -22.17
C ASN A 236 -1.51 9.09 -22.50
N THR A 237 -2.58 9.88 -22.55
CA THR A 237 -3.90 9.36 -22.92
C THR A 237 -4.03 9.21 -24.43
N VAL A 238 -4.45 8.02 -24.87
CA VAL A 238 -4.80 7.73 -26.26
C VAL A 238 -6.26 8.10 -26.51
N VAL A 239 -6.48 9.19 -27.24
CA VAL A 239 -7.82 9.62 -27.65
C VAL A 239 -8.15 8.98 -29.00
N ALA A 240 -9.28 8.27 -29.07
CA ALA A 240 -9.71 7.66 -30.32
C ALA A 240 -9.96 8.72 -31.41
N PRO A 241 -9.49 8.53 -32.67
CA PRO A 241 -9.73 9.46 -33.77
C PRO A 241 -11.21 9.74 -34.04
N SER A 242 -12.09 8.82 -33.66
CA SER A 242 -13.55 8.95 -33.77
C SER A 242 -14.15 10.07 -32.92
N PHE A 243 -13.38 10.72 -32.04
CA PHE A 243 -13.78 11.98 -31.41
C PHE A 243 -13.68 13.20 -32.34
N GLY A 244 -13.16 13.05 -33.57
CA GLY A 244 -12.88 14.17 -34.48
C GLY A 244 -14.06 15.12 -34.75
N GLU A 245 -15.29 14.65 -34.63
CA GLU A 245 -16.51 15.47 -34.81
C GLU A 245 -16.97 16.15 -33.50
N THR A 246 -16.46 15.74 -32.34
CA THR A 246 -16.85 16.24 -31.01
C THR A 246 -15.63 16.42 -30.08
N PRO A 247 -14.60 17.18 -30.49
CA PRO A 247 -13.37 17.33 -29.70
C PRO A 247 -13.60 17.97 -28.33
N MET A 248 -14.65 18.80 -28.20
CA MET A 248 -14.99 19.48 -26.96
C MET A 248 -15.32 18.53 -25.81
N VAL A 249 -15.84 17.33 -26.08
CA VAL A 249 -16.14 16.34 -25.03
C VAL A 249 -14.86 15.92 -24.30
N VAL A 250 -13.77 15.72 -25.03
CA VAL A 250 -12.45 15.39 -24.47
C VAL A 250 -11.89 16.56 -23.68
N GLU A 251 -12.06 17.79 -24.18
CA GLU A 251 -11.63 18.99 -23.44
C GLU A 251 -12.39 19.15 -22.13
N TRP A 252 -13.72 18.98 -22.14
CA TRP A 252 -14.55 19.04 -20.95
C TRP A 252 -14.19 17.95 -19.95
N PHE A 253 -13.93 16.72 -20.40
CA PHE A 253 -13.46 15.63 -19.55
C PHE A 253 -12.23 16.07 -18.74
N TRP A 254 -11.20 16.58 -19.40
CA TRP A 254 -9.99 17.04 -18.70
C TRP A 254 -10.23 18.27 -17.82
N GLN A 255 -11.10 19.18 -18.21
CA GLN A 255 -11.47 20.33 -17.38
C GLN A 255 -12.20 19.91 -16.10
N VAL A 256 -13.04 18.88 -16.16
CA VAL A 256 -13.73 18.33 -14.98
C VAL A 256 -12.72 17.64 -14.06
N LEU A 257 -11.86 16.77 -14.60
CA LEU A 257 -10.79 16.13 -13.80
C LEU A 257 -9.82 17.15 -13.17
N GLN A 258 -9.59 18.29 -13.83
CA GLN A 258 -8.81 19.39 -13.25
C GLN A 258 -9.52 20.03 -12.05
N GLY A 259 -10.85 20.07 -12.07
CA GLY A 259 -11.68 20.56 -10.96
C GLY A 259 -11.77 19.61 -9.77
N PHE A 260 -11.51 18.32 -9.98
CA PHE A 260 -11.47 17.33 -8.89
C PHE A 260 -10.35 17.62 -7.91
N SER A 261 -10.63 17.37 -6.63
CA SER A 261 -9.65 17.20 -5.56
C SER A 261 -8.76 15.98 -5.79
N GLU A 262 -7.68 15.83 -5.02
CA GLU A 262 -6.79 14.67 -5.15
C GLU A 262 -7.50 13.34 -4.87
N ASP A 263 -8.37 13.31 -3.86
CA ASP A 263 -9.17 12.13 -3.51
C ASP A 263 -10.13 11.75 -4.65
N GLU A 264 -10.85 12.73 -5.21
CA GLU A 264 -11.76 12.51 -6.33
C GLU A 264 -11.02 12.03 -7.59
N ARG A 265 -9.79 12.53 -7.86
CA ARG A 265 -8.94 12.02 -8.95
C ARG A 265 -8.51 10.58 -8.70
N ALA A 266 -8.16 10.23 -7.47
CA ALA A 266 -7.76 8.87 -7.10
C ALA A 266 -8.94 7.89 -7.24
N ARG A 267 -10.14 8.29 -6.79
CA ARG A 267 -11.39 7.53 -6.96
C ARG A 267 -11.74 7.36 -8.44
N PHE A 268 -11.62 8.41 -9.25
CA PHE A 268 -11.85 8.29 -10.69
C PHE A 268 -10.81 7.38 -11.38
N LEU A 269 -9.54 7.47 -10.98
CA LEU A 269 -8.49 6.59 -11.50
C LEU A 269 -8.79 5.13 -11.15
N GLN A 270 -9.22 4.87 -9.92
CA GLN A 270 -9.64 3.53 -9.48
C GLN A 270 -10.85 3.04 -10.25
N PHE A 271 -11.85 3.89 -10.44
CA PHE A 271 -13.01 3.55 -11.27
C PHE A 271 -12.60 3.17 -12.70
N SER A 272 -11.70 3.95 -13.31
CA SER A 272 -11.34 3.80 -14.73
C SER A 272 -10.26 2.76 -15.03
N THR A 273 -9.44 2.41 -14.03
CA THR A 273 -8.28 1.52 -14.19
C THR A 273 -8.24 0.37 -13.18
N GLY A 274 -9.03 0.39 -12.12
CA GLY A 274 -8.95 -0.56 -11.00
C GLY A 274 -7.85 -0.24 -9.97
N SER A 275 -7.06 0.82 -10.17
CA SER A 275 -6.03 1.28 -9.22
C SER A 275 -6.24 2.74 -8.86
N SER A 276 -6.11 3.10 -7.59
CA SER A 276 -6.10 4.50 -7.13
C SER A 276 -4.72 5.16 -7.22
N ARG A 277 -3.69 4.41 -7.65
CA ARG A 277 -2.29 4.84 -7.70
C ARG A 277 -1.72 4.72 -9.11
N VAL A 278 -0.78 5.60 -9.44
CA VAL A 278 -0.09 5.62 -10.74
C VAL A 278 1.19 4.80 -10.65
N PRO A 279 1.55 3.97 -11.64
CA PRO A 279 2.84 3.28 -11.67
C PRO A 279 4.02 4.24 -11.53
N VAL A 280 5.15 3.76 -10.99
CA VAL A 280 6.36 4.59 -10.80
C VAL A 280 6.87 5.21 -12.11
N GLN A 281 6.60 4.58 -13.26
CA GLN A 281 6.93 5.11 -14.58
C GLN A 281 5.95 6.19 -15.09
N GLY A 282 4.95 6.59 -14.30
CA GLY A 282 3.86 7.48 -14.70
C GLY A 282 2.80 6.79 -15.55
N PHE A 283 1.93 7.58 -16.19
CA PHE A 283 0.80 7.07 -16.98
C PHE A 283 1.21 6.31 -18.25
N LYS A 284 2.43 6.52 -18.75
CA LYS A 284 3.02 5.69 -19.83
C LYS A 284 3.28 4.25 -19.41
N GLY A 285 3.40 4.01 -18.10
CA GLY A 285 3.66 2.71 -17.50
C GLY A 285 2.39 1.93 -17.15
N LEU A 286 1.20 2.45 -17.45
CA LEU A 286 -0.04 1.72 -17.24
C LEU A 286 -0.01 0.40 -18.01
N THR A 287 -0.37 -0.68 -17.34
CA THR A 287 -0.41 -2.03 -17.89
C THR A 287 -1.85 -2.53 -18.02
N SER A 288 -2.05 -3.63 -18.74
CA SER A 288 -3.23 -4.48 -18.60
C SER A 288 -2.96 -5.57 -17.54
N TYR A 289 -3.90 -6.48 -17.34
CA TYR A 289 -3.78 -7.58 -16.39
C TYR A 289 -2.66 -8.57 -16.72
N ASP A 290 -2.25 -8.63 -17.99
CA ASP A 290 -1.16 -9.47 -18.48
C ASP A 290 0.23 -8.83 -18.32
N GLY A 291 0.30 -7.67 -17.65
CA GLY A 291 1.53 -6.91 -17.43
C GLY A 291 2.03 -6.16 -18.67
N ARG A 292 1.35 -6.22 -19.82
CA ARG A 292 1.74 -5.47 -21.01
C ARG A 292 1.29 -4.03 -20.92
N ILE A 293 2.09 -3.11 -21.46
CA ILE A 293 1.74 -1.68 -21.52
C ILE A 293 0.39 -1.50 -22.22
N CYS A 294 -0.54 -0.88 -21.52
CA CYS A 294 -1.87 -0.55 -22.00
C CYS A 294 -2.18 0.90 -21.58
N PRO A 295 -1.96 1.89 -22.46
CA PRO A 295 -2.21 3.29 -22.15
C PRO A 295 -3.66 3.55 -21.77
N PHE A 296 -3.88 4.56 -20.92
CA PHE A 296 -5.22 5.08 -20.69
C PHE A 296 -5.84 5.54 -22.02
N SER A 297 -7.09 5.18 -22.29
CA SER A 297 -7.73 5.50 -23.57
C SER A 297 -9.14 6.05 -23.42
N LEU A 298 -9.43 7.08 -24.20
CA LEU A 298 -10.78 7.63 -24.33
C LEU A 298 -11.38 7.18 -25.67
N ARG A 299 -12.60 6.67 -25.63
CA ARG A 299 -13.41 6.38 -26.83
C ARG A 299 -14.78 7.06 -26.74
N PRO A 300 -15.41 7.42 -27.86
CA PRO A 300 -16.80 7.85 -27.83
C PRO A 300 -17.73 6.64 -27.73
N LEU A 301 -18.90 6.84 -27.11
CA LEU A 301 -20.08 5.99 -27.25
C LEU A 301 -20.95 6.56 -28.36
N PRO A 302 -20.86 6.05 -29.60
CA PRO A 302 -21.60 6.59 -30.72
C PRO A 302 -23.11 6.45 -30.46
N ASN A 303 -23.88 7.46 -30.82
CA ASN A 303 -25.34 7.54 -30.63
C ASN A 303 -25.83 7.71 -29.19
N GLN A 304 -24.94 7.96 -28.23
CA GLN A 304 -25.31 8.28 -26.86
C GLN A 304 -24.84 9.69 -26.52
N THR A 305 -25.75 10.60 -26.16
CA THR A 305 -25.44 12.01 -25.81
C THR A 305 -25.63 12.32 -24.33
N ARG A 306 -26.08 11.34 -23.53
CA ARG A 306 -26.39 11.46 -22.09
C ARG A 306 -26.09 10.16 -21.36
N GLY A 307 -26.13 10.18 -20.03
CA GLY A 307 -25.90 9.02 -19.17
C GLY A 307 -24.45 8.92 -18.69
N PHE A 308 -24.10 7.78 -18.09
CA PHE A 308 -22.78 7.55 -17.49
C PHE A 308 -21.74 7.07 -18.51
N PRO A 309 -20.46 7.38 -18.30
CA PRO A 309 -19.35 6.72 -19.00
C PRO A 309 -19.40 5.20 -18.80
N LYS A 310 -18.96 4.45 -19.81
CA LYS A 310 -18.69 3.02 -19.67
C LYS A 310 -17.19 2.81 -19.50
N VAL A 311 -16.80 1.87 -18.64
CA VAL A 311 -15.39 1.60 -18.37
C VAL A 311 -15.05 0.15 -18.64
N HIS A 312 -13.84 -0.05 -19.17
CA HIS A 312 -13.20 -1.35 -19.24
C HIS A 312 -11.84 -1.27 -18.55
N THR A 313 -11.80 -1.65 -17.28
CA THR A 313 -10.62 -1.47 -16.43
C THR A 313 -9.44 -2.29 -16.92
N CYS A 314 -9.66 -3.50 -17.47
CA CYS A 314 -8.63 -4.29 -18.13
C CYS A 314 -7.83 -3.53 -19.18
N PHE A 315 -8.47 -2.58 -19.87
CA PHE A 315 -7.90 -1.84 -20.99
C PHE A 315 -7.64 -0.37 -20.66
N ASN A 316 -7.76 0.01 -19.39
CA ASN A 316 -7.68 1.40 -18.91
C ASN A 316 -8.51 2.34 -19.82
N ARG A 317 -9.73 1.91 -20.18
CA ARG A 317 -10.54 2.57 -21.20
C ARG A 317 -11.80 3.15 -20.61
N VAL A 318 -12.04 4.42 -20.93
CA VAL A 318 -13.30 5.11 -20.67
C VAL A 318 -13.98 5.43 -21.99
N GLU A 319 -15.22 4.99 -22.13
CA GLU A 319 -16.09 5.32 -23.25
C GLU A 319 -17.09 6.39 -22.82
N LEU A 320 -17.00 7.57 -23.45
CA LEU A 320 -17.77 8.75 -23.09
C LEU A 320 -18.95 8.94 -24.04
N PRO A 321 -20.18 9.18 -23.53
CA PRO A 321 -21.23 9.78 -24.32
C PRO A 321 -20.76 11.06 -25.02
N LEU A 322 -21.32 11.34 -26.20
CA LEU A 322 -21.12 12.58 -26.94
C LEU A 322 -21.98 13.69 -26.31
N TYR A 323 -21.62 14.09 -25.10
CA TYR A 323 -22.34 15.09 -24.32
C TYR A 323 -22.52 16.40 -25.11
N THR A 324 -23.65 17.06 -24.90
CA THR A 324 -23.98 18.29 -25.65
C THR A 324 -23.46 19.55 -24.96
N ASN A 325 -23.16 19.46 -23.67
CA ASN A 325 -22.63 20.55 -22.88
C ASN A 325 -21.76 20.04 -21.72
N LYS A 326 -20.93 20.93 -21.16
CA LYS A 326 -20.01 20.61 -20.06
C LYS A 326 -20.71 20.15 -18.78
N ALA A 327 -21.88 20.71 -18.46
CA ALA A 327 -22.57 20.38 -17.22
C ALA A 327 -23.07 18.92 -17.20
N GLU A 328 -23.47 18.37 -18.36
CA GLU A 328 -23.88 16.97 -18.47
C GLU A 328 -22.72 15.99 -18.19
N ILE A 329 -21.52 16.24 -18.74
CA ILE A 329 -20.35 15.40 -18.46
C ILE A 329 -19.86 15.59 -17.03
N GLU A 330 -19.88 16.81 -16.51
CA GLU A 330 -19.49 17.11 -15.13
C GLU A 330 -20.39 16.35 -14.15
N ALA A 331 -21.71 16.46 -14.30
CA ALA A 331 -22.67 15.72 -13.47
C ALA A 331 -22.47 14.20 -13.58
N ALA A 332 -22.20 13.68 -14.78
CA ALA A 332 -21.98 12.25 -14.97
C ALA A 332 -20.69 11.75 -14.32
N LEU A 333 -19.60 12.54 -14.38
CA LEU A 333 -18.31 12.17 -13.76
C LEU A 333 -18.36 12.26 -12.23
N TYR A 334 -19.01 13.29 -11.66
CA TYR A 334 -19.21 13.35 -10.21
C TYR A 334 -20.12 12.23 -9.70
N ALA A 335 -21.20 11.93 -10.43
CA ALA A 335 -22.09 10.83 -10.04
C ALA A 335 -21.40 9.45 -10.06
N VAL A 336 -20.41 9.27 -10.94
CA VAL A 336 -19.56 8.05 -10.95
C VAL A 336 -18.68 7.97 -9.70
N LEU A 337 -18.25 9.10 -9.12
CA LEU A 337 -17.52 9.08 -7.85
C LEU A 337 -18.44 8.61 -6.72
N ASP A 338 -19.67 9.13 -6.68
CA ASP A 338 -20.68 8.86 -5.65
C ASP A 338 -21.35 7.49 -5.78
N MET A 339 -21.07 6.75 -6.85
CA MET A 339 -21.30 5.31 -6.88
C MET A 339 -20.36 4.69 -5.85
N GLU A 340 -20.82 4.65 -4.59
CA GLU A 340 -20.20 3.81 -3.57
C GLU A 340 -20.02 2.42 -4.19
N TRP A 341 -18.83 1.82 -4.03
CA TRP A 341 -18.62 0.38 -4.21
C TRP A 341 -19.37 -0.39 -3.12
N THR A 342 -20.64 -0.04 -2.92
CA THR A 342 -21.63 -0.95 -2.37
C THR A 342 -21.79 -2.03 -3.42
N GLU A 343 -21.58 -3.27 -2.98
CA GLU A 343 -22.09 -4.50 -3.58
C GLU A 343 -22.96 -4.21 -4.81
N PHE A 344 -22.45 -4.50 -6.02
CA PHE A 344 -23.23 -4.33 -7.24
C PHE A 344 -24.59 -5.00 -7.05
N SER A 345 -25.60 -4.18 -6.80
CA SER A 345 -26.94 -4.60 -6.48
C SER A 345 -27.53 -5.37 -7.66
N GLU A 346 -28.13 -6.51 -7.33
CA GLU A 346 -28.96 -7.34 -8.19
C GLU A 346 -29.87 -6.50 -9.11
N GLU A 347 -29.77 -6.73 -10.41
CA GLU A 347 -30.93 -6.71 -11.32
C GLU A 347 -30.99 -8.01 -12.13
#